data_AF-A0A920RB98-F1
#
_entry.id   AF-A0A920RB98-F1
#
_cell.length_a   1.000
_cell.length_b   1.000
_cell.length_c   1.000
_cell.angle_alpha   90.00
_cell.angle_beta   90.00
_cell.angle_gamma   90.00
#
_symmetry.space_group_name_H-M   'P 1'
#
loop_
_entity.id
_entity.type
_entity.pdbx_description
1 polymer ?
#
loop_
_entity_poly.entity_id
_entity_poly.type
_entity_poly.pdbx_seq_one_letter_code
_entity_poly.pdbx_strand_id
1 'polypeptide(L)'
;MREIVRPTIEGLSQDGHIYTGFLYTGLMIGHDKTPKVLEYNCRFGDPETQPILMRLKSDLASLCEAALNRRLEHCPVEWDERAALGVVMACGGYPGEYQTGNVIHGLDDYPEKNVKIFHAGHQRT
;
A
#
# COMPACT_ATOMS: atom_id res chain seq x y z
N MET A 1 -13.75 9.71 0.80
CA MET A 1 -13.53 10.64 -0.32
C MET A 1 -13.98 12.07 -0.03
N ARG A 2 -15.29 12.32 0.21
CA ARG A 2 -15.84 13.70 0.29
C ARG A 2 -15.33 14.55 1.46
N GLU A 3 -15.11 13.95 2.63
CA GLU A 3 -14.84 14.72 3.86
C GLU A 3 -13.36 14.93 4.16
N ILE A 4 -12.49 14.10 3.58
CA ILE A 4 -11.05 14.07 3.91
C ILE A 4 -10.24 14.21 2.63
N VAL A 5 -10.17 13.16 1.82
CA VAL A 5 -9.28 13.09 0.64
C VAL A 5 -9.49 14.25 -0.34
N ARG A 6 -10.75 14.56 -0.71
CA ARG A 6 -11.04 15.65 -1.65
C ARG A 6 -10.68 17.04 -1.07
N PRO A 7 -11.14 17.42 0.14
CA PRO A 7 -10.69 18.65 0.79
C PRO A 7 -9.17 18.78 0.92
N THR A 8 -8.46 17.68 1.21
CA THR A 8 -6.99 17.69 1.27
C THR A 8 -6.37 18.04 -0.08
N ILE A 9 -6.82 17.40 -1.17
CA ILE A 9 -6.30 17.66 -2.51
C ILE A 9 -6.63 19.09 -2.96
N GLU A 10 -7.84 19.56 -2.67
CA GLU A 10 -8.29 20.92 -2.99
C GLU A 10 -7.49 21.97 -2.21
N GLY A 11 -7.25 21.76 -0.91
CA GLY A 11 -6.43 22.63 -0.08
C GLY A 11 -4.99 22.71 -0.59
N LEU A 12 -4.35 21.57 -0.88
CA LEU A 12 -3.03 21.53 -1.50
C LEU A 12 -3.01 22.33 -2.81
N SER A 13 -4.03 22.18 -3.66
CA SER A 13 -4.13 22.94 -4.91
C SER A 13 -4.30 24.44 -4.69
N GLN A 14 -5.05 24.86 -3.67
CA GLN A 14 -5.23 26.27 -3.30
C GLN A 14 -3.92 26.90 -2.82
N ASP A 15 -3.10 26.12 -2.13
CA ASP A 15 -1.74 26.53 -1.69
C ASP A 15 -0.71 26.46 -2.83
N GLY A 16 -1.12 26.11 -4.06
CA GLY A 16 -0.23 26.01 -5.23
C GLY A 16 0.54 24.69 -5.33
N HIS A 17 0.17 23.68 -4.55
CA HIS A 17 0.78 22.36 -4.53
C HIS A 17 -0.12 21.32 -5.25
N ILE A 18 0.17 21.04 -6.51
CA ILE A 18 -0.53 19.97 -7.22
C ILE A 18 0.01 18.61 -6.78
N TYR A 19 -0.80 17.85 -6.05
CA TYR A 19 -0.45 16.49 -5.63
C TYR A 19 -0.67 15.47 -6.75
N THR A 20 0.33 14.65 -7.05
CA THR A 20 0.21 13.52 -8.00
C THR A 20 0.99 12.34 -7.44
N GLY A 21 0.31 11.21 -7.26
CA GLY A 21 0.88 10.00 -6.68
C GLY A 21 -0.11 9.30 -5.74
N PHE A 22 0.42 8.51 -4.81
CA PHE A 22 -0.37 7.79 -3.81
C PHE A 22 -0.53 8.64 -2.57
N LEU A 23 -1.75 9.09 -2.28
CA LEU A 23 -2.09 9.73 -1.02
C LEU A 23 -2.66 8.69 -0.05
N TYR A 24 -1.80 8.13 0.79
CA TYR A 24 -2.23 7.23 1.85
C TYR A 24 -2.72 8.06 3.04
N THR A 25 -3.92 7.73 3.53
CA THR A 25 -4.54 8.42 4.67
C THR A 25 -4.80 7.42 5.79
N GLY A 26 -4.05 7.54 6.89
CA GLY A 26 -4.32 6.78 8.11
C GLY A 26 -5.56 7.35 8.80
N LEU A 27 -6.58 6.51 8.98
CA LEU A 27 -7.87 6.93 9.55
C LEU A 27 -8.16 6.19 10.85
N MET A 28 -8.68 6.93 11.83
CA MET A 28 -9.38 6.39 12.98
C MET A 28 -10.87 6.60 12.79
N ILE A 29 -11.68 5.55 12.93
CA ILE A 29 -13.14 5.67 12.88
C ILE A 29 -13.66 5.76 14.31
N GLY A 30 -14.26 6.90 14.65
CA GLY A 30 -14.86 7.10 15.97
C GLY A 30 -16.08 6.21 16.21
N HIS A 31 -16.51 6.11 17.47
CA HIS A 31 -17.73 5.36 17.83
C HIS A 31 -18.98 5.91 17.13
N ASP A 32 -19.01 7.21 16.85
CA ASP A 32 -20.03 7.92 16.07
C ASP A 32 -19.91 7.69 14.54
N LYS A 33 -18.96 6.85 14.10
CA LYS A 33 -18.60 6.59 12.71
C LYS A 33 -17.96 7.77 11.99
N THR A 34 -17.59 8.83 12.70
CA THR A 34 -16.88 9.98 12.11
C THR A 34 -15.42 9.59 11.85
N PRO A 35 -14.93 9.65 10.59
CA PRO A 35 -13.53 9.38 10.30
C PRO A 35 -12.66 10.58 10.72
N LYS A 36 -11.56 10.31 11.42
CA LYS A 36 -10.55 11.30 11.75
C LYS A 36 -9.21 10.89 11.16
N VAL A 37 -8.51 11.86 10.58
CA VAL A 37 -7.16 11.66 10.06
C VAL A 37 -6.19 11.52 11.23
N LEU A 38 -5.40 10.46 11.22
CA LEU A 38 -4.25 10.30 12.09
C LEU A 38 -2.99 10.84 11.41
N GLU A 39 -2.80 10.45 10.15
CA GLU A 39 -1.59 10.78 9.39
C GLU A 39 -1.81 10.71 7.87
N TYR A 40 -0.93 11.36 7.13
CA TYR A 40 -0.77 11.19 5.70
C TYR A 40 0.59 10.60 5.39
N ASN A 41 0.63 9.68 4.41
CA ASN A 41 1.86 9.20 3.80
C ASN A 41 1.81 9.51 2.30
N CYS A 42 2.92 10.01 1.75
CA CYS A 42 2.98 10.44 0.35
C CYS A 42 3.40 9.30 -0.61
N ARG A 43 3.13 8.06 -0.21
CA ARG A 43 3.61 6.83 -0.84
C ARG A 43 2.73 5.65 -0.44
N PHE A 44 2.98 4.52 -1.07
CA PHE A 44 2.41 3.23 -0.71
C PHE A 44 2.85 2.77 0.70
N GLY A 45 1.91 2.25 1.48
CA GLY A 45 2.16 1.67 2.80
C GLY A 45 2.98 0.37 2.72
N ASP A 46 3.82 0.09 3.71
CA ASP A 46 4.42 -1.23 3.89
C ASP A 46 4.06 -1.67 5.31
N PRO A 47 3.28 -2.76 5.50
CA PRO A 47 2.99 -3.85 4.56
C PRO A 47 1.64 -3.79 3.83
N GLU A 48 0.97 -2.64 3.73
CA GLU A 48 -0.37 -2.56 3.12
C GLU A 48 -0.39 -2.77 1.61
N THR A 49 0.69 -2.41 0.93
CA THR A 49 0.77 -2.47 -0.54
C THR A 49 0.68 -3.89 -1.06
N GLN A 50 1.30 -4.84 -0.37
CA GLN A 50 1.39 -6.24 -0.77
C GLN A 50 -0.01 -6.86 -0.96
N PRO A 51 -0.91 -6.87 0.04
CA PRO A 51 -2.27 -7.39 -0.14
C PRO A 51 -3.14 -6.50 -1.05
N ILE A 52 -2.94 -5.18 -1.10
CA ILE A 52 -3.69 -4.31 -2.02
C ILE A 52 -3.38 -4.67 -3.47
N LEU A 53 -2.09 -4.72 -3.84
CA LEU A 53 -1.67 -4.99 -5.22
C LEU A 53 -1.94 -6.44 -5.63
N MET A 54 -1.98 -7.39 -4.68
CA MET A 54 -2.46 -8.75 -4.97
C MET A 54 -3.91 -8.81 -5.45
N ARG A 55 -4.71 -7.77 -5.18
CA ARG A 55 -6.10 -7.66 -5.65
C ARG A 55 -6.24 -6.78 -6.89
N LEU A 56 -5.19 -6.06 -7.30
CA LEU A 56 -5.27 -5.19 -8.46
C LEU A 56 -5.24 -6.04 -9.74
N LYS A 57 -6.31 -5.98 -10.54
CA LYS A 57 -6.37 -6.65 -11.85
C LYS A 57 -5.87 -5.75 -12.98
N SER A 58 -6.12 -4.45 -12.86
CA SER A 58 -5.62 -3.46 -13.82
C SER A 58 -4.09 -3.36 -13.80
N ASP A 59 -3.51 -2.97 -14.93
CA ASP A 59 -2.07 -2.74 -15.01
C ASP A 59 -1.65 -1.50 -14.21
N LEU A 60 -0.83 -1.70 -13.18
CA LEU A 60 -0.33 -0.63 -12.32
C LEU A 60 0.49 0.40 -13.12
N ALA A 61 1.29 -0.04 -14.09
CA ALA A 61 2.13 0.87 -14.89
C ALA A 61 1.27 1.83 -15.71
N SER A 62 0.23 1.32 -16.37
CA SER A 62 -0.76 2.12 -17.10
C SER A 62 -1.48 3.12 -16.20
N LEU A 63 -1.85 2.74 -14.97
CA LEU A 63 -2.48 3.66 -14.01
C LEU A 63 -1.53 4.78 -13.58
N CYS A 64 -0.27 4.46 -13.32
CA CYS A 64 0.77 5.45 -13.01
C CYS A 64 0.97 6.41 -14.20
N GLU A 65 1.05 5.91 -15.42
CA GLU A 65 1.17 6.73 -16.63
C GLU A 65 -0.05 7.65 -16.82
N ALA A 66 -1.26 7.14 -16.60
CA ALA A 66 -2.48 7.94 -16.66
C ALA A 66 -2.49 9.05 -15.59
N ALA A 67 -2.01 8.76 -14.37
CA ALA A 67 -1.88 9.75 -13.31
C ALA A 67 -0.89 10.87 -13.68
N LEU A 68 0.29 10.51 -14.20
CA LEU A 68 1.30 11.48 -14.66
C LEU A 68 0.75 12.37 -15.79
N ASN A 69 -0.07 11.80 -16.67
CA ASN A 69 -0.71 12.53 -17.76
C ASN A 69 -2.01 13.26 -17.35
N ARG A 70 -2.42 13.22 -16.07
CA ARG A 70 -3.68 13.81 -15.56
C ARG A 70 -4.95 13.26 -16.24
N ARG A 71 -4.93 11.99 -16.64
CA ARG A 71 -6.03 11.28 -17.30
C ARG A 71 -6.63 10.16 -16.44
N LEU A 72 -6.20 10.06 -15.17
CA LEU A 72 -6.57 8.97 -14.27
C LEU A 72 -8.08 8.84 -14.07
N GLU A 73 -8.84 9.94 -14.16
CA GLU A 73 -10.31 9.92 -14.06
C GLU A 73 -11.00 9.10 -15.16
N HIS A 74 -10.31 8.82 -16.27
CA HIS A 74 -10.81 8.00 -17.39
C HIS A 74 -10.31 6.56 -17.34
N CYS A 75 -9.58 6.18 -16.30
CA CYS A 75 -9.00 4.85 -16.15
C CYS A 75 -9.75 4.09 -15.05
N PRO A 76 -10.79 3.29 -15.40
CA PRO A 76 -11.44 2.44 -14.42
C PRO A 76 -10.43 1.44 -13.85
N VAL A 77 -10.44 1.26 -12.53
CA VAL A 77 -9.58 0.32 -11.83
C VAL A 77 -10.37 -0.92 -11.49
N GLU A 78 -9.94 -2.06 -12.02
CA GLU A 78 -10.53 -3.37 -11.77
C GLU A 78 -9.83 -4.06 -10.61
N TRP A 79 -10.64 -4.65 -9.74
CA TRP A 79 -10.18 -5.32 -8.53
C TRP A 79 -10.68 -6.77 -8.49
N ASP A 80 -9.90 -7.63 -7.86
CA ASP A 80 -10.34 -8.93 -7.39
C ASP A 80 -11.17 -8.76 -6.12
N GLU A 81 -12.37 -9.34 -6.11
CA GLU A 81 -13.30 -9.30 -4.98
C GLU A 81 -12.83 -10.19 -3.83
N ARG A 82 -11.97 -11.18 -4.11
CA ARG A 82 -11.39 -12.04 -3.09
C ARG A 82 -10.54 -11.21 -2.12
N ALA A 83 -10.59 -11.58 -0.86
CA ALA A 83 -9.71 -11.01 0.16
C ALA A 83 -8.25 -11.42 -0.10
N ALA A 84 -7.32 -10.53 0.23
CA ALA A 84 -5.90 -10.80 0.29
C ALA A 84 -5.39 -10.44 1.69
N LEU A 85 -4.50 -11.28 2.24
CA LEU A 85 -3.93 -11.13 3.57
C LEU A 85 -2.41 -11.15 3.46
N GLY A 86 -1.75 -10.20 4.11
CA GLY A 86 -0.29 -10.17 4.26
C GLY A 86 0.11 -10.56 5.67
N VAL A 87 1.16 -11.37 5.80
CA VAL A 87 1.81 -11.69 7.08
C VAL A 87 3.28 -11.32 6.96
N VAL A 88 3.77 -10.44 7.84
CA VAL A 88 5.18 -10.08 7.91
C VAL A 88 5.88 -11.04 8.86
N MET A 89 6.93 -11.69 8.36
CA MET A 89 7.86 -12.48 9.17
C MET A 89 9.00 -11.57 9.62
N ALA A 90 9.08 -11.30 10.92
CA ALA A 90 10.11 -10.43 11.49
C ALA A 90 11.17 -11.24 12.26
N CYS A 91 12.40 -10.73 12.31
CA CYS A 91 13.45 -11.28 13.16
C CYS A 91 13.07 -11.16 14.64
N GLY A 92 13.47 -12.15 15.45
CA GLY A 92 13.31 -12.08 16.90
C GLY A 92 14.01 -10.83 17.45
N GLY A 93 13.26 -10.01 18.20
CA GLY A 93 13.73 -8.73 18.74
C GLY A 93 13.11 -7.49 18.08
N TYR A 94 12.53 -7.60 16.89
CA TYR A 94 11.82 -6.48 16.25
C TYR A 94 10.67 -5.95 17.14
N PRO A 95 10.46 -4.61 17.25
CA PRO A 95 11.13 -3.52 16.53
C PRO A 95 12.42 -2.97 17.19
N GLY A 96 12.93 -3.63 18.24
CA GLY A 96 14.17 -3.28 18.92
C GLY A 96 15.42 -3.87 18.23
N GLU A 97 16.45 -4.16 19.01
CA GLU A 97 17.64 -4.85 18.50
C GLU A 97 17.30 -6.29 18.07
N TYR A 98 17.78 -6.69 16.89
CA TYR A 98 17.60 -8.02 16.35
C TYR A 98 18.87 -8.51 15.66
N GLN A 99 19.04 -9.82 15.57
CA GLN A 99 20.15 -10.44 14.86
C GLN A 99 19.88 -10.53 13.36
N THR A 100 20.93 -10.38 12.56
CA THR A 100 20.91 -10.57 11.10
C THR A 100 21.77 -11.76 10.69
N GLY A 101 21.59 -12.26 9.46
CA GLY A 101 22.38 -13.36 8.92
C GLY A 101 21.89 -14.76 9.28
N ASN A 102 20.74 -14.88 9.96
CA ASN A 102 20.09 -16.19 10.14
C ASN A 102 19.67 -16.76 8.79
N VAL A 103 19.99 -18.03 8.56
CA VAL A 103 19.60 -18.74 7.34
C VAL A 103 18.08 -18.91 7.31
N ILE A 104 17.46 -18.55 6.18
CA ILE A 104 16.03 -18.74 5.93
C ILE A 104 15.87 -19.96 5.02
N HIS A 105 15.20 -21.00 5.53
CA HIS A 105 14.91 -22.22 4.78
C HIS A 105 13.45 -22.22 4.27
N GLY A 106 13.17 -23.01 3.23
CA GLY A 106 11.79 -23.29 2.79
C GLY A 106 11.15 -22.20 1.90
N LEU A 107 11.91 -21.21 1.43
CA LEU A 107 11.36 -20.17 0.54
C LEU A 107 10.91 -20.70 -0.82
N ASP A 108 11.39 -21.86 -1.25
CA ASP A 108 10.99 -22.52 -2.50
C ASP A 108 9.92 -23.60 -2.29
N ASP A 109 9.55 -23.89 -1.03
CA ASP A 109 8.62 -24.98 -0.68
C ASP A 109 7.28 -24.40 -0.20
N TYR A 110 6.55 -23.76 -1.11
CA TYR A 110 5.21 -23.25 -0.83
C TYR A 110 4.25 -23.53 -2.00
N PRO A 111 2.94 -23.69 -1.73
CA PRO A 111 1.97 -23.86 -2.80
C PRO A 111 1.88 -22.57 -3.62
N GLU A 112 2.36 -22.61 -4.86
CA GLU A 112 2.36 -21.44 -5.76
C GLU A 112 0.96 -20.86 -5.99
N LYS A 113 -0.08 -21.70 -5.87
CA LYS A 113 -1.47 -21.28 -6.05
C LYS A 113 -1.93 -20.43 -4.87
N ASN A 114 -2.01 -19.13 -5.09
CA ASN A 114 -2.52 -18.09 -4.19
C ASN A 114 -1.58 -17.60 -3.08
N VAL A 115 -0.32 -18.03 -3.07
CA VAL A 115 0.69 -17.51 -2.15
C VAL A 115 1.75 -16.74 -2.94
N LYS A 116 2.09 -15.55 -2.47
CA LYS A 116 3.19 -14.74 -3.00
C LYS A 116 4.11 -14.36 -1.86
N ILE A 117 5.39 -14.71 -1.99
CA ILE A 117 6.44 -14.25 -1.10
C ILE A 117 6.97 -12.91 -1.63
N PHE A 118 6.93 -11.88 -0.78
CA PHE A 118 7.56 -10.60 -1.01
C PHE A 118 8.82 -10.53 -0.14
N HIS A 119 9.97 -10.42 -0.79
CA HIS A 119 11.26 -10.34 -0.13
C HIS A 119 11.51 -8.90 0.36
N ALA A 120 11.68 -8.73 1.67
CA ALA A 120 12.05 -7.46 2.29
C ALA A 120 13.54 -7.45 2.68
N GLY A 121 13.87 -7.43 3.98
CA GLY A 121 15.24 -7.37 4.48
C GLY A 121 15.93 -8.72 4.61
N HIS A 122 16.22 -9.42 3.51
CA HIS A 122 17.16 -10.55 3.52
C HIS A 122 18.07 -10.55 2.29
N GLN A 123 19.21 -11.22 2.41
CA GLN A 123 20.14 -11.42 1.30
C GLN A 123 19.87 -12.77 0.65
N ARG A 124 20.03 -12.85 -0.67
CA ARG A 124 20.12 -14.12 -1.39
C ARG A 124 21.58 -14.56 -1.34
N THR A 125 21.84 -15.69 -0.69
CA THR A 125 23.09 -16.45 -0.81
C THR A 125 23.12 -17.26 -2.09
#